data_AF-A0A1I1LLN4-F1
#
_entry.id   AF-A0A1I1LLN4-F1
#
_cell.length_a   1.000
_cell.length_b   1.000
_cell.length_c   1.000
_cell.angle_alpha   90.00
_cell.angle_beta   90.00
_cell.angle_gamma   90.00
#
_symmetry.space_group_name_H-M   'P 1'
#
loop_
_entity.id
_entity.type
_entity.pdbx_description
1 polymer ?
#
loop_
_entity_poly.entity_id
_entity_poly.type
_entity_poly.pdbx_seq_one_letter_code
_entity_poly.pdbx_strand_id
1 'polypeptide(L)'
;MNTHLQTILDLIDSKPSMDEADYALISNAVREVDKTLSLAEFKLSRFNKESRTVSVILEETIDELQQKSTVLAQANTALTEAIQNLQSTQSQLVLTEKMAALGELTAGIAHEIQNPLNFVNNFSEVCIELVDELREALSQPETANDRANTDALLKDLSQSMKKINYHGKRADSIVRGMLEHARTSTGERQPTDLNALSDEYLRLAYHGLRAKNKEFNAQLITDFDPAIGLVDVVPQDMGRVLLNLFNNAFYAVREKQKTANQAYPPTVTVTTRRLKTTTEIRVRDNGTGIPDEVKEKIFQPFFTTKPAGQGTGLGLSLSHDIISAQGGTLMVKTQKGEGTEFIINLQI
;
A
#
# COMPACT_ATOMS: atom_id res chain seq x y z
N MET A 1 50.51 74.63 7.46
CA MET A 1 49.53 75.70 7.73
C MET A 1 48.75 75.96 6.46
N ASN A 2 47.42 75.96 6.56
CA ASN A 2 46.54 76.37 5.48
C ASN A 2 46.96 77.77 4.97
N THR A 3 47.05 77.96 3.66
CA THR A 3 47.55 79.20 3.03
C THR A 3 46.76 80.44 3.45
N HIS A 4 45.46 80.32 3.70
CA HIS A 4 44.63 81.42 4.20
C HIS A 4 44.89 81.74 5.67
N LEU A 5 45.11 80.72 6.51
CA LEU A 5 45.48 80.92 7.93
C LEU A 5 46.88 81.54 8.06
N GLN A 6 47.81 81.15 7.18
CA GLN A 6 49.12 81.78 7.06
C GLN A 6 49.00 83.26 6.65
N THR A 7 48.18 83.55 5.64
CA THR A 7 47.91 84.93 5.20
C THR A 7 47.29 85.77 6.32
N ILE A 8 46.42 85.19 7.14
CA ILE A 8 45.83 85.88 8.31
C ILE A 8 46.91 86.23 9.34
N LEU A 9 47.82 85.30 9.64
CA LEU A 9 48.95 85.57 10.54
C LEU A 9 49.88 86.66 9.98
N ASP A 10 50.24 86.56 8.70
CA ASP A 10 51.09 87.54 8.02
C ASP A 10 50.45 88.94 8.01
N LEU A 11 49.11 89.02 7.88
CA LEU A 11 48.38 90.30 7.91
C LEU A 11 48.35 90.91 9.32
N ILE A 12 48.21 90.07 10.35
CA ILE A 12 48.23 90.50 11.75
C ILE A 12 49.63 90.99 12.12
N ASP A 13 50.69 90.32 11.66
CA ASP A 13 52.09 90.72 11.86
C ASP A 13 52.41 92.10 11.27
N SER A 14 51.66 92.53 10.26
CA SER A 14 51.86 93.83 9.57
C SER A 14 51.18 95.04 10.25
N LYS A 15 50.42 94.86 11.34
CA LYS A 15 49.63 95.94 11.98
C LYS A 15 50.37 96.63 13.15
N PRO A 16 50.62 97.96 13.12
CA PRO A 16 51.46 98.65 14.13
C PRO A 16 50.82 98.92 15.51
N SER A 17 49.55 98.57 15.75
CA SER A 17 48.77 99.09 16.90
C SER A 17 48.02 98.02 17.70
N MET A 18 48.40 96.75 17.61
CA MET A 18 47.77 95.67 18.39
C MET A 18 48.48 95.49 19.74
N ASP A 19 47.69 95.32 20.80
CA ASP A 19 48.20 94.93 22.12
C ASP A 19 48.82 93.52 22.05
N GLU A 20 49.90 93.31 22.78
CA GLU A 20 50.71 92.08 22.72
C GLU A 20 49.90 90.86 23.22
N ALA A 21 48.98 91.10 24.17
CA ALA A 21 48.04 90.11 24.67
C ALA A 21 47.02 89.68 23.60
N ASP A 22 46.46 90.63 22.84
CA ASP A 22 45.50 90.36 21.76
C ASP A 22 46.17 89.61 20.60
N TYR A 23 47.41 89.98 20.27
CA TYR A 23 48.21 89.29 19.25
C TYR A 23 48.45 87.83 19.63
N ALA A 24 48.91 87.56 20.86
CA ALA A 24 49.13 86.20 21.33
C ALA A 24 47.85 85.36 21.32
N LEU A 25 46.71 85.96 21.68
CA LEU A 25 45.41 85.30 21.73
C LEU A 25 44.93 84.92 20.32
N ILE A 26 45.00 85.85 19.35
CA ILE A 26 44.59 85.57 17.97
C ILE A 26 45.56 84.61 17.28
N SER A 27 46.87 84.77 17.45
CA SER A 27 47.88 83.87 16.86
C SER A 27 47.74 82.43 17.37
N ASN A 28 47.49 82.27 18.68
CA ASN A 28 47.19 80.95 19.26
C ASN A 28 45.88 80.37 18.72
N ALA A 29 44.82 81.17 18.63
CA ALA A 29 43.55 80.72 18.05
C ALA A 29 43.70 80.29 16.59
N VAL A 30 44.45 81.03 15.76
CA VAL A 30 44.71 80.67 14.36
C VAL A 30 45.51 79.37 14.25
N ARG A 31 46.54 79.18 15.10
CA ARG A 31 47.32 77.94 15.14
C ARG A 31 46.51 76.75 15.66
N GLU A 32 45.57 76.98 16.56
CA GLU A 32 44.67 75.95 17.08
C GLU A 32 43.61 75.54 16.04
N VAL A 33 43.11 76.50 15.25
CA VAL A 33 42.29 76.26 14.06
C VAL A 33 43.08 75.48 12.99
N ASP A 34 44.34 75.82 12.72
CA ASP A 34 45.18 75.08 11.75
C ASP A 34 45.41 73.62 12.19
N LYS A 35 45.66 73.40 13.50
CA LYS A 35 45.78 72.06 14.08
C LYS A 35 44.49 71.25 13.97
N THR A 36 43.36 71.85 14.30
CA THR A 36 42.05 71.17 14.23
C THR A 36 41.64 70.86 12.79
N LEU A 37 41.92 71.78 11.85
CA LEU A 37 41.69 71.57 10.43
C LEU A 37 42.57 70.44 9.88
N SER A 38 43.87 70.46 10.20
CA SER A 38 44.80 69.38 9.80
C SER A 38 44.38 68.02 10.33
N LEU A 39 43.89 67.96 11.58
CA LEU A 39 43.36 66.73 12.18
C LEU A 39 42.08 66.26 11.48
N ALA A 40 41.19 67.19 11.10
CA ALA A 40 39.96 66.88 10.38
C ALA A 40 40.25 66.35 8.97
N GLU A 41 41.17 66.97 8.23
CA GLU A 41 41.62 66.51 6.91
C GLU A 41 42.23 65.11 6.99
N PHE A 42 43.07 64.85 8.00
CA PHE A 42 43.64 63.53 8.23
C PHE A 42 42.56 62.47 8.53
N LYS A 43 41.59 62.78 9.41
CA LYS A 43 40.47 61.89 9.72
C LYS A 43 39.61 61.61 8.49
N LEU A 44 39.32 62.62 7.68
CA LEU A 44 38.53 62.51 6.46
C LEU A 44 39.25 61.64 5.42
N SER A 45 40.56 61.83 5.23
CA SER A 45 41.38 61.01 4.34
C SER A 45 41.38 59.53 4.77
N ARG A 46 41.52 59.28 6.07
CA ARG A 46 41.45 57.92 6.64
C ARG A 46 40.06 57.29 6.42
N PHE A 47 38.99 58.02 6.73
CA PHE A 47 37.62 57.56 6.53
C PHE A 47 37.32 57.23 5.06
N ASN A 48 37.75 58.09 4.13
CA ASN A 48 37.59 57.84 2.69
C ASN A 48 38.35 56.60 2.22
N LYS A 49 39.54 56.33 2.80
CA LYS A 49 40.31 55.12 2.51
C LYS A 49 39.59 53.87 3.04
N GLU A 50 39.12 53.90 4.28
CA GLU A 50 38.33 52.80 4.88
C GLU A 50 37.04 52.55 4.09
N SER A 51 36.31 53.61 3.72
CA SER A 51 35.09 53.51 2.91
C SER A 51 35.34 52.89 1.54
N ARG A 52 36.46 53.22 0.86
CA ARG A 52 36.83 52.57 -0.40
C ARG A 52 37.11 51.08 -0.22
N THR A 53 37.85 50.70 0.82
CA THR A 53 38.13 49.29 1.10
C THR A 53 36.85 48.50 1.36
N VAL A 54 35.91 49.07 2.14
CA VAL A 54 34.61 48.45 2.39
C VAL A 54 33.80 48.30 1.10
N SER A 55 33.77 49.32 0.24
CA SER A 55 33.08 49.23 -1.06
C SER A 55 33.61 48.11 -1.95
N VAL A 56 34.94 47.94 -2.02
CA VAL A 56 35.55 46.87 -2.82
C VAL A 56 35.18 45.48 -2.28
N ILE A 57 35.27 45.27 -0.96
CA ILE A 57 34.88 43.99 -0.34
C ILE A 57 33.39 43.70 -0.54
N LEU A 58 32.55 44.73 -0.45
CA LEU A 58 31.12 44.59 -0.66
C LEU A 58 30.79 44.15 -2.10
N GLU A 59 31.47 44.74 -3.09
CA GLU A 59 31.31 44.38 -4.50
C GLU A 59 31.75 42.93 -4.76
N GLU A 60 32.90 42.52 -4.23
CA GLU A 60 33.39 41.14 -4.31
C GLU A 60 32.44 40.14 -3.62
N THR A 61 31.87 40.50 -2.47
CA THR A 61 30.89 39.66 -1.76
C THR A 61 29.58 39.53 -2.53
N ILE A 62 29.12 40.60 -3.20
CA ILE A 62 27.92 40.57 -4.04
C ILE A 62 28.14 39.65 -5.24
N ASP A 63 29.30 39.73 -5.89
CA ASP A 63 29.65 38.85 -7.01
C ASP A 63 29.68 37.37 -6.59
N GLU A 64 30.32 37.05 -5.44
CA GLU A 64 30.31 35.70 -4.90
C GLU A 64 28.90 35.19 -4.59
N LEU A 65 28.04 36.04 -4.01
CA LEU A 65 26.65 35.68 -3.71
C LEU A 65 25.84 35.45 -4.98
N GLN A 66 26.03 36.25 -6.02
CA GLN A 66 25.38 36.05 -7.32
C GLN A 66 25.83 34.74 -7.97
N GLN A 67 27.13 34.42 -7.90
CA GLN A 67 27.67 33.17 -8.42
C GLN A 67 27.12 31.95 -7.67
N LYS A 68 27.06 32.00 -6.32
CA LYS A 68 26.43 30.95 -5.52
C LYS A 68 24.94 30.81 -5.81
N SER A 69 24.22 31.92 -5.96
CA SER A 69 22.79 31.91 -6.28
C SER A 69 22.51 31.28 -7.64
N THR A 70 23.34 31.54 -8.65
CA THR A 70 23.18 30.94 -9.98
C THR A 70 23.48 29.45 -9.97
N VAL A 71 24.53 29.01 -9.27
CA VAL A 71 24.83 27.57 -9.10
C VAL A 71 23.70 26.86 -8.35
N LEU A 72 23.16 27.46 -7.28
CA LEU A 72 22.02 26.90 -6.54
C LEU A 72 20.76 26.81 -7.39
N ALA A 73 20.48 27.83 -8.21
CA ALA A 73 19.34 27.80 -9.13
C ALA A 73 19.47 26.66 -10.15
N GLN A 74 20.66 26.49 -10.75
CA GLN A 74 20.93 25.39 -11.68
C GLN A 74 20.80 24.01 -11.01
N ALA A 75 21.33 23.87 -9.79
CA ALA A 75 21.24 22.62 -9.03
C ALA A 75 19.78 22.28 -8.67
N ASN A 76 18.97 23.27 -8.27
CA ASN A 76 17.55 23.05 -7.99
C ASN A 76 16.76 22.63 -9.23
N THR A 77 17.03 23.25 -10.39
CA THR A 77 16.39 22.85 -11.64
C THR A 77 16.75 21.41 -12.00
N ALA A 78 18.03 21.06 -11.98
CA ALA A 78 18.49 19.70 -12.27
C ALA A 78 17.92 18.66 -11.29
N LEU A 79 17.82 19.01 -10.00
CA LEU A 79 17.22 18.15 -8.98
C LEU A 79 15.73 17.92 -9.25
N THR A 80 15.01 18.98 -9.64
CA THR A 80 13.58 18.90 -9.96
C THR A 80 13.33 17.99 -11.16
N GLU A 81 14.13 18.14 -12.22
CA GLU A 81 14.07 17.27 -13.40
C GLU A 81 14.41 15.82 -13.05
N ALA A 82 15.44 15.59 -12.22
CA ALA A 82 15.81 14.25 -11.77
C ALA A 82 14.67 13.59 -10.98
N ILE A 83 14.01 14.32 -10.08
CA ILE A 83 12.86 13.81 -9.32
C ILE A 83 11.70 13.46 -10.26
N GLN A 84 11.36 14.32 -11.22
CA GLN A 84 10.30 14.05 -12.19
C GLN A 84 10.61 12.81 -13.04
N ASN A 85 11.83 12.69 -13.53
CA ASN A 85 12.27 11.53 -14.29
C ASN A 85 12.22 10.25 -13.45
N LEU A 86 12.61 10.33 -12.18
CA LEU A 86 12.60 9.18 -11.27
C LEU A 86 11.17 8.74 -10.95
N GLN A 87 10.25 9.68 -10.69
CA GLN A 87 8.82 9.39 -10.50
C GLN A 87 8.17 8.77 -11.74
N SER A 88 8.49 9.31 -12.93
CA SER A 88 8.01 8.76 -14.21
C SER A 88 8.52 7.34 -14.44
N THR A 89 9.83 7.12 -14.25
CA THR A 89 10.48 5.82 -14.40
C THR A 89 9.91 4.80 -13.42
N GLN A 90 9.72 5.19 -12.15
CA GLN A 90 9.13 4.33 -11.13
C GLN A 90 7.69 3.95 -11.50
N SER A 91 6.89 4.91 -11.97
CA SER A 91 5.51 4.64 -12.41
C SER A 91 5.48 3.68 -13.61
N GLN A 92 6.41 3.84 -14.54
CA GLN A 92 6.54 2.97 -15.70
C GLN A 92 7.01 1.56 -15.30
N LEU A 93 7.96 1.43 -14.38
CA LEU A 93 8.42 0.14 -13.84
C LEU A 93 7.28 -0.59 -13.13
N VAL A 94 6.52 0.10 -12.27
CA VAL A 94 5.34 -0.48 -11.60
C VAL A 94 4.31 -0.96 -12.62
N LEU A 95 4.07 -0.19 -13.70
CA LEU A 95 3.17 -0.59 -14.77
C LEU A 95 3.69 -1.83 -15.52
N THR A 96 4.98 -1.87 -15.85
CA THR A 96 5.61 -3.02 -16.53
C THR A 96 5.58 -4.26 -15.66
N GLU A 97 5.85 -4.14 -14.37
CA GLU A 97 5.78 -5.24 -13.41
C GLU A 97 4.35 -5.76 -13.25
N LYS A 98 3.36 -4.87 -13.17
CA LYS A 98 1.94 -5.25 -13.19
C LYS A 98 1.54 -5.95 -14.50
N MET A 99 2.04 -5.50 -15.64
CA MET A 99 1.75 -6.11 -16.94
C MET A 99 2.45 -7.47 -17.09
N ALA A 100 3.66 -7.63 -16.58
CA ALA A 100 4.36 -8.91 -16.54
C ALA A 100 3.64 -9.91 -15.61
N ALA A 101 3.30 -9.48 -14.39
CA ALA A 101 2.52 -10.27 -13.44
C ALA A 101 1.14 -10.65 -14.01
N LEU A 102 0.46 -9.70 -14.69
CA LEU A 102 -0.80 -9.96 -15.38
C LEU A 102 -0.61 -10.95 -16.55
N GLY A 103 0.50 -10.86 -17.30
CA GLY A 103 0.81 -11.78 -18.39
C GLY A 103 1.03 -13.21 -17.92
N GLU A 104 1.82 -13.40 -16.85
CA GLU A 104 2.04 -14.69 -16.21
C GLU A 104 0.74 -15.26 -15.63
N LEU A 105 -0.05 -14.43 -14.92
CA LEU A 105 -1.38 -14.79 -14.44
C LEU A 105 -2.33 -15.14 -15.58
N THR A 106 -2.35 -14.39 -16.68
CA THR A 106 -3.27 -14.61 -17.80
C THR A 106 -3.00 -15.94 -18.49
N ALA A 107 -1.73 -16.31 -18.67
CA ALA A 107 -1.36 -17.62 -19.24
C ALA A 107 -1.75 -18.77 -18.29
N GLY A 108 -1.50 -18.62 -16.98
CA GLY A 108 -1.92 -19.58 -15.96
C GLY A 108 -3.45 -19.72 -15.88
N ILE A 109 -4.18 -18.61 -15.88
CA ILE A 109 -5.64 -18.56 -15.88
C ILE A 109 -6.22 -19.21 -17.12
N ALA A 110 -5.70 -18.88 -18.30
CA ALA A 110 -6.17 -19.46 -19.56
C ALA A 110 -6.04 -20.99 -19.52
N HIS A 111 -4.90 -21.49 -19.06
CA HIS A 111 -4.67 -22.93 -18.88
C HIS A 111 -5.61 -23.54 -17.83
N GLU A 112 -5.83 -22.84 -16.71
CA GLU A 112 -6.72 -23.30 -15.64
C GLU A 112 -8.21 -23.25 -16.00
N ILE A 113 -8.64 -22.36 -16.90
CA ILE A 113 -9.99 -22.32 -17.47
C ILE A 113 -10.14 -23.38 -18.57
N GLN A 114 -9.12 -23.58 -19.39
CA GLN A 114 -9.13 -24.61 -20.43
C GLN A 114 -9.32 -26.00 -19.85
N ASN A 115 -8.70 -26.29 -18.70
CA ASN A 115 -8.82 -27.60 -18.06
C ASN A 115 -10.29 -28.02 -17.77
N PRO A 116 -11.11 -27.28 -17.00
CA PRO A 116 -12.51 -27.61 -16.80
C PRO A 116 -13.33 -27.56 -18.10
N LEU A 117 -13.03 -26.66 -19.04
CA LEU A 117 -13.73 -26.64 -20.33
C LEU A 117 -13.50 -27.91 -21.16
N ASN A 118 -12.27 -28.43 -21.18
CA ASN A 118 -11.96 -29.70 -21.84
C ASN A 118 -12.74 -30.86 -21.21
N PHE A 119 -12.85 -30.89 -19.87
CA PHE A 119 -13.69 -31.90 -19.21
C PHE A 119 -15.18 -31.73 -19.53
N VAL A 120 -15.69 -30.50 -19.60
CA VAL A 120 -17.07 -30.23 -20.02
C VAL A 120 -17.32 -30.75 -21.43
N ASN A 121 -16.43 -30.47 -22.39
CA ASN A 121 -16.57 -30.95 -23.77
C ASN A 121 -16.52 -32.49 -23.84
N ASN A 122 -15.49 -33.11 -23.26
CA ASN A 122 -15.34 -34.56 -23.29
C ASN A 122 -16.53 -35.30 -22.66
N PHE A 123 -17.00 -34.86 -21.48
CA PHE A 123 -18.16 -35.52 -20.86
C PHE A 123 -19.45 -35.22 -21.62
N SER A 124 -19.55 -34.10 -22.33
CA SER A 124 -20.71 -33.82 -23.18
C SER A 124 -20.74 -34.75 -24.40
N GLU A 125 -19.59 -35.03 -25.02
CA GLU A 125 -19.46 -36.02 -26.10
C GLU A 125 -19.83 -37.43 -25.62
N VAL A 126 -19.32 -37.86 -24.46
CA VAL A 126 -19.69 -39.14 -23.84
C VAL A 126 -21.20 -39.21 -23.56
N CYS A 127 -21.84 -38.10 -23.18
CA CYS A 127 -23.28 -38.08 -22.98
C CYS A 127 -24.05 -38.25 -24.29
N ILE A 128 -23.55 -37.74 -25.42
CA ILE A 128 -24.16 -37.95 -26.74
C ILE A 128 -24.06 -39.44 -27.11
N GLU A 129 -22.89 -40.05 -26.97
CA GLU A 129 -22.67 -41.48 -27.21
C GLU A 129 -23.61 -42.36 -26.36
N LEU A 130 -23.67 -42.09 -25.04
CA LEU A 130 -24.55 -42.82 -24.13
C LEU A 130 -26.04 -42.65 -24.46
N VAL A 131 -26.45 -41.49 -24.98
CA VAL A 131 -27.84 -41.27 -25.42
C VAL A 131 -28.14 -42.04 -26.71
N ASP A 132 -27.19 -42.14 -27.63
CA ASP A 132 -27.36 -42.92 -28.86
C ASP A 132 -27.37 -44.42 -28.58
N GLU A 133 -26.49 -44.93 -27.70
CA GLU A 133 -26.54 -46.31 -27.20
C GLU A 133 -27.86 -46.62 -26.49
N LEU A 134 -28.36 -45.68 -25.67
CA LEU A 134 -29.66 -45.82 -25.02
C LEU A 134 -30.81 -45.88 -26.04
N ARG A 135 -30.77 -45.08 -27.10
CA ARG A 135 -31.77 -45.12 -28.18
C ARG A 135 -31.74 -46.44 -28.94
N GLU A 136 -30.56 -46.96 -29.23
CA GLU A 136 -30.40 -48.25 -29.90
C GLU A 136 -30.94 -49.39 -29.03
N ALA A 137 -30.59 -49.40 -27.74
CA ALA A 137 -31.10 -50.39 -26.78
C ALA A 137 -32.63 -50.36 -26.66
N LEU A 138 -33.25 -49.17 -26.64
CA LEU A 138 -34.70 -49.00 -26.59
C LEU A 138 -35.43 -49.35 -27.90
N SER A 139 -34.71 -49.48 -29.02
CA SER A 139 -35.27 -49.83 -30.33
C SER A 139 -35.37 -51.34 -30.58
N GLN A 140 -34.76 -52.15 -29.72
CA GLN A 140 -34.79 -53.62 -29.80
C GLN A 140 -35.97 -54.20 -28.98
N PRO A 141 -36.53 -55.36 -29.36
CA PRO A 141 -37.63 -55.99 -28.63
C PRO A 141 -37.21 -56.45 -27.23
N GLU A 142 -37.94 -56.03 -26.18
CA GLU A 142 -37.58 -56.23 -24.77
C GLU A 142 -37.26 -57.70 -24.41
N THR A 143 -36.03 -57.94 -23.95
CA THR A 143 -35.66 -59.10 -23.15
C THR A 143 -35.37 -58.69 -21.71
N ALA A 144 -35.44 -59.64 -20.77
CA ALA A 144 -35.20 -59.37 -19.34
C ALA A 144 -33.78 -58.82 -19.02
N ASN A 145 -32.83 -58.98 -19.95
CA ASN A 145 -31.45 -58.51 -19.82
C ASN A 145 -31.27 -57.03 -20.27
N ASP A 146 -32.21 -56.49 -21.06
CA ASP A 146 -32.10 -55.14 -21.66
C ASP A 146 -32.41 -54.04 -20.65
N ARG A 147 -33.24 -54.32 -19.64
CA ARG A 147 -33.59 -53.35 -18.60
C ARG A 147 -32.40 -53.03 -17.70
N ALA A 148 -31.59 -54.03 -17.37
CA ALA A 148 -30.36 -53.84 -16.58
C ALA A 148 -29.30 -53.04 -17.36
N ASN A 149 -29.18 -53.26 -18.67
CA ASN A 149 -28.28 -52.50 -19.54
C ASN A 149 -28.74 -51.03 -19.70
N THR A 150 -30.05 -50.83 -19.87
CA THR A 150 -30.66 -49.49 -19.95
C THR A 150 -30.44 -48.68 -18.66
N ASP A 151 -30.63 -49.32 -17.49
CA ASP A 151 -30.38 -48.69 -16.19
C ASP A 151 -28.90 -48.35 -15.97
N ALA A 152 -27.98 -49.18 -16.48
CA ALA A 152 -26.55 -48.90 -16.44
C ALA A 152 -26.19 -47.66 -17.28
N LEU A 153 -26.68 -47.58 -18.53
CA LEU A 153 -26.47 -46.43 -19.42
C LEU A 153 -27.04 -45.14 -18.83
N LEU A 154 -28.25 -45.18 -18.26
CA LEU A 154 -28.85 -44.03 -17.57
C LEU A 154 -28.02 -43.58 -16.35
N LYS A 155 -27.45 -44.53 -15.61
CA LYS A 155 -26.58 -44.24 -14.48
C LYS A 155 -25.28 -43.57 -14.93
N ASP A 156 -24.67 -44.04 -16.00
CA ASP A 156 -23.44 -43.47 -16.54
C ASP A 156 -23.69 -42.09 -17.14
N LEU A 157 -24.81 -41.88 -17.83
CA LEU A 157 -25.25 -40.57 -18.32
C LEU A 157 -25.43 -39.58 -17.18
N SER A 158 -26.09 -40.01 -16.10
CA SER A 158 -26.27 -39.20 -14.90
C SER A 158 -24.94 -38.82 -14.24
N GLN A 159 -23.97 -39.74 -14.21
CA GLN A 159 -22.64 -39.46 -13.68
C GLN A 159 -21.87 -38.46 -14.56
N SER A 160 -21.89 -38.63 -15.88
CA SER A 160 -21.25 -37.71 -16.82
C SER A 160 -21.84 -36.30 -16.73
N MET A 161 -23.17 -36.17 -16.62
CA MET A 161 -23.84 -34.89 -16.38
C MET A 161 -23.45 -34.23 -15.05
N LYS A 162 -23.27 -35.01 -13.98
CA LYS A 162 -22.74 -34.50 -12.70
C LYS A 162 -21.32 -33.98 -12.84
N LYS A 163 -20.46 -34.65 -13.63
CA LYS A 163 -19.09 -34.20 -13.90
C LYS A 163 -19.08 -32.91 -14.73
N ILE A 164 -19.92 -32.79 -15.76
CA ILE A 164 -20.09 -31.54 -16.53
C ILE A 164 -20.44 -30.38 -15.60
N ASN A 165 -21.44 -30.55 -14.74
CA ASN A 165 -21.87 -29.52 -13.79
C ASN A 165 -20.73 -29.12 -12.84
N TYR A 166 -19.98 -30.10 -12.33
CA TYR A 166 -18.83 -29.87 -11.46
C TYR A 166 -17.74 -29.04 -12.15
N HIS A 167 -17.33 -29.41 -13.37
CA HIS A 167 -16.31 -28.69 -14.10
C HIS A 167 -16.79 -27.31 -14.59
N GLY A 168 -18.06 -27.17 -14.98
CA GLY A 168 -18.66 -25.88 -15.31
C GLY A 168 -18.66 -24.91 -14.13
N LYS A 169 -19.03 -25.37 -12.93
CA LYS A 169 -18.94 -24.57 -11.69
C LYS A 169 -17.50 -24.20 -11.33
N ARG A 170 -16.53 -25.07 -11.64
CA ARG A 170 -15.11 -24.75 -11.48
C ARG A 170 -14.70 -23.59 -12.38
N ALA A 171 -15.05 -23.65 -13.68
CA ALA A 171 -14.76 -22.59 -14.62
C ALA A 171 -15.38 -21.24 -14.18
N ASP A 172 -16.67 -21.24 -13.78
CA ASP A 172 -17.35 -20.04 -13.25
C ASP A 172 -16.61 -19.47 -12.02
N SER A 173 -16.17 -20.33 -11.10
CA SER A 173 -15.44 -19.88 -9.91
C SER A 173 -14.08 -19.25 -10.24
N ILE A 174 -13.36 -19.77 -11.24
CA ILE A 174 -12.08 -19.21 -11.70
C ILE A 174 -12.32 -17.82 -12.29
N VAL A 175 -13.32 -17.67 -13.17
CA VAL A 175 -13.68 -16.39 -13.79
C VAL A 175 -14.11 -15.35 -12.74
N ARG A 176 -14.94 -15.74 -11.76
CA ARG A 176 -15.33 -14.83 -10.67
C ARG A 176 -14.13 -14.38 -9.85
N GLY A 177 -13.23 -15.30 -9.50
CA GLY A 177 -12.02 -14.94 -8.77
C GLY A 177 -11.13 -14.00 -9.57
N MET A 178 -10.98 -14.21 -10.89
CA MET A 178 -10.25 -13.30 -11.77
C MET A 178 -10.87 -11.89 -11.77
N LEU A 179 -12.21 -11.79 -11.87
CA LEU A 179 -12.91 -10.50 -11.83
C LEU A 179 -12.77 -9.79 -10.47
N GLU A 180 -12.70 -10.54 -9.37
CA GLU A 180 -12.39 -9.99 -8.04
C GLU A 180 -10.96 -9.45 -7.98
N HIS A 181 -9.99 -10.13 -8.60
CA HIS A 181 -8.59 -9.70 -8.62
C HIS A 181 -8.36 -8.52 -9.59
N ALA A 182 -9.09 -8.47 -10.70
CA ALA A 182 -9.02 -7.39 -11.69
C ALA A 182 -9.75 -6.10 -11.26
N ARG A 183 -10.58 -6.15 -10.21
CA ARG A 183 -11.16 -4.94 -9.62
C ARG A 183 -10.04 -4.13 -8.97
N THR A 184 -9.58 -3.11 -9.68
CA THR A 184 -8.71 -2.05 -9.16
C THR A 184 -9.38 -1.45 -7.93
N SER A 185 -8.72 -1.55 -6.78
CA SER A 185 -9.11 -0.77 -5.60
C SER A 185 -8.95 0.71 -5.94
N THR A 186 -10.08 1.41 -6.03
CA THR A 186 -10.13 2.87 -6.16
C THR A 186 -10.20 3.54 -4.78
N GLY A 187 -9.99 2.79 -3.70
CA GLY A 187 -10.20 3.29 -2.35
C GLY A 187 -9.03 4.16 -1.90
N GLU A 188 -9.34 5.36 -1.45
CA GLU A 188 -8.37 6.21 -0.75
C GLU A 188 -8.14 5.66 0.67
N ARG A 189 -6.93 5.86 1.19
CA ARG A 189 -6.63 5.61 2.60
C ARG A 189 -7.37 6.60 3.46
N GLN A 190 -8.01 6.10 4.50
CA GLN A 190 -8.71 6.93 5.47
C GLN A 190 -8.64 6.33 6.89
N PRO A 191 -8.64 7.19 7.93
CA PRO A 191 -8.70 6.75 9.32
C PRO A 191 -9.94 5.88 9.57
N THR A 192 -9.73 4.59 9.85
CA THR A 192 -10.78 3.59 9.96
C THR A 192 -10.71 2.89 11.32
N ASP A 193 -11.87 2.68 11.96
CA ASP A 193 -12.00 1.83 13.14
C ASP A 193 -11.97 0.35 12.74
N LEU A 194 -10.83 -0.30 12.94
CA LEU A 194 -10.65 -1.72 12.59
C LEU A 194 -11.47 -2.66 13.47
N ASN A 195 -11.83 -2.28 14.71
CA ASN A 195 -12.64 -3.10 15.59
C ASN A 195 -14.08 -3.15 15.07
N ALA A 196 -14.65 -1.97 14.77
CA ALA A 196 -15.99 -1.87 14.19
C ALA A 196 -16.07 -2.60 12.84
N LEU A 197 -15.08 -2.40 11.97
CA LEU A 197 -15.00 -3.06 10.67
C LEU A 197 -14.91 -4.59 10.82
N SER A 198 -14.08 -5.09 11.73
CA SER A 198 -13.93 -6.52 11.98
C SER A 198 -15.22 -7.16 12.48
N ASP A 199 -15.93 -6.51 13.41
CA ASP A 199 -17.22 -7.01 13.93
C ASP A 199 -18.30 -7.02 12.84
N GLU A 200 -18.40 -5.96 12.04
CA GLU A 200 -19.36 -5.85 10.94
C GLU A 200 -19.18 -6.99 9.95
N TYR A 201 -17.96 -7.17 9.44
CA TYR A 201 -17.67 -8.20 8.44
C TYR A 201 -17.75 -9.62 9.01
N LEU A 202 -17.43 -9.83 10.29
CA LEU A 202 -17.62 -11.12 10.96
C LEU A 202 -19.11 -11.50 10.98
N ARG A 203 -19.96 -10.57 11.39
CA ARG A 203 -21.42 -10.77 11.39
C ARG A 203 -21.93 -10.98 9.97
N LEU A 204 -21.48 -10.18 9.01
CA LEU A 204 -21.90 -10.31 7.61
C LEU A 204 -21.59 -11.70 7.05
N ALA A 205 -20.36 -12.19 7.25
CA ALA A 205 -19.95 -13.53 6.83
C ALA A 205 -20.81 -14.63 7.49
N TYR A 206 -21.06 -14.51 8.80
CA TYR A 206 -21.89 -15.46 9.55
C TYR A 206 -23.33 -15.50 9.05
N HIS A 207 -23.97 -14.35 8.86
CA HIS A 207 -25.34 -14.26 8.34
C HIS A 207 -25.44 -14.80 6.90
N GLY A 208 -24.45 -14.47 6.06
CA GLY A 208 -24.36 -14.99 4.69
C GLY A 208 -24.31 -16.52 4.63
N LEU A 209 -23.61 -17.16 5.58
CA LEU A 209 -23.59 -18.61 5.70
C LEU A 209 -24.94 -19.18 6.21
N ARG A 210 -25.53 -18.59 7.25
CA ARG A 210 -26.82 -19.03 7.81
C ARG A 210 -27.99 -18.90 6.83
N ALA A 211 -27.95 -17.91 5.95
CA ALA A 211 -28.94 -17.77 4.88
C ALA A 211 -28.95 -18.98 3.93
N LYS A 212 -27.77 -19.59 3.70
CA LYS A 212 -27.62 -20.80 2.89
C LYS A 212 -27.88 -22.09 3.67
N ASN A 213 -27.59 -22.10 4.97
CA ASN A 213 -27.81 -23.24 5.85
C ASN A 213 -28.31 -22.77 7.23
N LYS A 214 -29.63 -22.83 7.43
CA LYS A 214 -30.30 -22.31 8.64
C LYS A 214 -29.94 -23.08 9.92
N GLU A 215 -29.52 -24.34 9.79
CA GLU A 215 -29.20 -25.24 10.90
C GLU A 215 -27.77 -25.04 11.42
N PHE A 216 -26.89 -24.42 10.62
CA PHE A 216 -25.53 -24.15 11.03
C PHE A 216 -25.47 -23.04 12.09
N ASN A 217 -24.86 -23.36 13.23
CA ASN A 217 -24.56 -22.41 14.30
C ASN A 217 -23.08 -22.51 14.68
N ALA A 218 -22.45 -21.36 14.86
CA ALA A 218 -21.08 -21.23 15.33
C ALA A 218 -21.03 -20.19 16.45
N GLN A 219 -20.20 -20.43 17.45
CA GLN A 219 -19.90 -19.45 18.48
C GLN A 219 -18.96 -18.40 17.91
N LEU A 220 -19.33 -17.13 18.07
CA LEU A 220 -18.51 -15.98 17.71
C LEU A 220 -17.92 -15.41 18.98
N ILE A 221 -16.59 -15.41 19.09
CA ILE A 221 -15.87 -14.83 20.22
C ILE A 221 -15.11 -13.61 19.71
N THR A 222 -15.35 -12.45 20.30
CA THR A 222 -14.65 -11.21 19.95
C THR A 222 -13.92 -10.65 21.16
N ASP A 223 -12.68 -10.22 20.95
CA ASP A 223 -11.84 -9.60 21.98
C ASP A 223 -11.07 -8.46 21.33
N PHE A 224 -11.72 -7.29 21.32
CA PHE A 224 -11.22 -6.11 20.65
C PHE A 224 -10.53 -5.18 21.62
N ASP A 225 -9.29 -4.80 21.31
CA ASP A 225 -8.54 -3.83 22.09
C ASP A 225 -9.00 -2.40 21.75
N PRO A 226 -9.62 -1.66 22.69
CA PRO A 226 -10.06 -0.29 22.43
C PRO A 226 -8.91 0.69 22.17
N ALA A 227 -7.68 0.34 22.59
CA ALA A 227 -6.53 1.21 22.45
C ALA A 227 -6.04 1.37 21.00
N ILE A 228 -6.51 0.51 20.07
CA ILE A 228 -6.14 0.56 18.65
C ILE A 228 -6.45 1.92 18.02
N GLY A 229 -7.61 2.49 18.33
CA GLY A 229 -8.06 3.75 17.73
C GLY A 229 -8.31 3.62 16.22
N LEU A 230 -8.09 4.73 15.49
CA LEU A 230 -8.24 4.77 14.03
C LEU A 230 -6.90 4.42 13.36
N VAL A 231 -6.96 3.56 12.34
CA VAL A 231 -5.79 3.16 11.54
C VAL A 231 -5.99 3.61 10.10
N ASP A 232 -4.93 4.14 9.48
CA ASP A 232 -4.96 4.63 8.10
C ASP A 232 -4.89 3.47 7.10
N VAL A 233 -6.04 3.05 6.60
CA VAL A 233 -6.21 1.91 5.68
C VAL A 233 -7.20 2.23 4.58
N VAL A 234 -7.29 1.37 3.58
CA VAL A 234 -8.38 1.39 2.61
C VAL A 234 -9.50 0.46 3.12
N PRO A 235 -10.60 0.99 3.71
CA PRO A 235 -11.60 0.15 4.38
C PRO A 235 -12.27 -0.87 3.45
N GLN A 236 -12.49 -0.55 2.18
CA GLN A 236 -13.07 -1.47 1.20
C GLN A 236 -12.17 -2.70 0.99
N ASP A 237 -10.86 -2.49 0.91
CA ASP A 237 -9.88 -3.55 0.75
C ASP A 237 -9.71 -4.37 2.03
N MET A 238 -9.67 -3.70 3.18
CA MET A 238 -9.68 -4.39 4.48
C MET A 238 -10.94 -5.23 4.66
N GLY A 239 -12.11 -4.72 4.26
CA GLY A 239 -13.37 -5.46 4.27
C GLY A 239 -13.30 -6.73 3.41
N ARG A 240 -12.68 -6.67 2.23
CA ARG A 240 -12.47 -7.85 1.37
C ARG A 240 -11.58 -8.90 2.04
N VAL A 241 -10.47 -8.48 2.64
CA VAL A 241 -9.56 -9.37 3.39
C VAL A 241 -10.32 -10.05 4.52
N LEU A 242 -10.98 -9.27 5.38
CA LEU A 242 -11.71 -9.76 6.54
C LEU A 242 -12.81 -10.74 6.13
N LEU A 243 -13.64 -10.37 5.15
CA LEU A 243 -14.70 -11.21 4.63
C LEU A 243 -14.17 -12.55 4.11
N ASN A 244 -13.05 -12.54 3.39
CA ASN A 244 -12.42 -13.75 2.88
C ASN A 244 -11.90 -14.65 4.02
N LEU A 245 -11.19 -14.07 5.01
CA LEU A 245 -10.70 -14.82 6.17
C LEU A 245 -11.85 -15.43 6.97
N PHE A 246 -12.92 -14.67 7.24
CA PHE A 246 -14.10 -15.16 7.96
C PHE A 246 -14.83 -16.26 7.20
N ASN A 247 -15.01 -16.11 5.89
CA ASN A 247 -15.61 -17.17 5.06
C ASN A 247 -14.77 -18.46 5.07
N ASN A 248 -13.44 -18.34 5.09
CA ASN A 248 -12.55 -19.48 5.21
C ASN A 248 -12.64 -20.15 6.59
N ALA A 249 -12.65 -19.36 7.66
CA ALA A 249 -12.85 -19.83 9.03
C ALA A 249 -14.19 -20.59 9.18
N PHE A 250 -15.30 -19.99 8.72
CA PHE A 250 -16.61 -20.62 8.79
C PHE A 250 -16.73 -21.89 7.94
N TYR A 251 -16.09 -21.91 6.77
CA TYR A 251 -16.00 -23.14 5.98
C TYR A 251 -15.26 -24.25 6.75
N ALA A 252 -14.10 -23.94 7.33
CA ALA A 252 -13.27 -24.92 8.04
C ALA A 252 -13.99 -25.53 9.25
N VAL A 253 -14.68 -24.71 10.07
CA VAL A 253 -15.42 -25.22 11.23
C VAL A 253 -16.64 -26.03 10.82
N ARG A 254 -17.30 -25.68 9.71
CA ARG A 254 -18.44 -26.43 9.17
C ARG A 254 -18.00 -27.79 8.63
N GLU A 255 -16.89 -27.86 7.90
CA GLU A 255 -16.39 -29.14 7.40
C GLU A 255 -15.96 -30.06 8.55
N LYS A 256 -15.34 -29.52 9.61
CA LYS A 256 -15.04 -30.29 10.82
C LYS A 256 -16.31 -30.76 11.53
N GLN A 257 -17.36 -29.96 11.59
CA GLN A 257 -18.63 -30.36 12.21
C GLN A 257 -19.26 -31.59 11.54
N LYS A 258 -19.07 -31.78 10.22
CA LYS A 258 -19.59 -32.96 9.51
C LYS A 258 -18.89 -34.26 9.89
N THR A 259 -17.64 -34.19 10.35
CA THR A 259 -16.81 -35.36 10.65
C THR A 259 -16.56 -35.55 12.14
N ALA A 260 -16.79 -34.53 12.96
CA ALA A 260 -16.62 -34.57 14.40
C ALA A 260 -17.82 -35.24 15.11
N ASN A 261 -17.55 -35.88 16.25
CA ASN A 261 -18.58 -36.39 17.16
C ASN A 261 -19.47 -35.24 17.68
N GLN A 262 -20.68 -35.57 18.18
CA GLN A 262 -21.75 -34.63 18.57
C GLN A 262 -21.39 -33.52 19.58
N ALA A 263 -20.19 -33.49 20.15
CA ALA A 263 -19.73 -32.53 21.16
C ALA A 263 -18.75 -31.45 20.65
N TYR A 264 -18.61 -31.25 19.33
CA TYR A 264 -17.75 -30.19 18.78
C TYR A 264 -18.52 -28.87 18.59
N PRO A 265 -18.22 -27.79 19.37
CA PRO A 265 -18.79 -26.48 19.13
C PRO A 265 -17.99 -25.76 18.03
N PRO A 266 -18.56 -25.47 16.85
CA PRO A 266 -17.89 -24.66 15.83
C PRO A 266 -17.65 -23.25 16.38
N THR A 267 -16.40 -22.78 16.40
CA THR A 267 -16.04 -21.50 17.02
C THR A 267 -15.10 -20.70 16.12
N VAL A 268 -15.42 -19.43 15.90
CA VAL A 268 -14.56 -18.44 15.25
C VAL A 268 -14.28 -17.32 16.24
N THR A 269 -13.01 -17.06 16.48
CA THR A 269 -12.52 -16.04 17.41
C THR A 269 -11.81 -14.94 16.64
N VAL A 270 -12.16 -13.68 16.92
CA VAL A 270 -11.49 -12.51 16.36
C VAL A 270 -10.93 -11.68 17.50
N THR A 271 -9.62 -11.45 17.46
CA THR A 271 -8.94 -10.62 18.47
C THR A 271 -8.19 -9.50 17.79
N THR A 272 -8.22 -8.31 18.36
CA THR A 272 -7.39 -7.20 17.90
C THR A 272 -6.52 -6.70 19.05
N ARG A 273 -5.28 -6.27 18.74
CA ARG A 273 -4.34 -5.75 19.73
C ARG A 273 -3.56 -4.56 19.17
N ARG A 274 -3.38 -3.52 19.99
CA ARG A 274 -2.39 -2.48 19.71
C ARG A 274 -1.02 -2.93 20.21
N LEU A 275 -0.06 -3.03 19.30
CA LEU A 275 1.34 -3.20 19.63
C LEU A 275 2.03 -1.82 19.62
N LYS A 276 3.34 -1.79 19.87
CA LYS A 276 4.09 -0.53 19.97
C LYS A 276 4.04 0.32 18.69
N THR A 277 4.21 -0.33 17.53
CA THR A 277 4.32 0.32 16.22
C THR A 277 3.36 -0.26 15.19
N THR A 278 2.57 -1.25 15.57
CA THR A 278 1.68 -1.97 14.66
C THR A 278 0.37 -2.30 15.35
N THR A 279 -0.68 -2.47 14.57
CA THR A 279 -1.95 -3.05 15.00
C THR A 279 -2.04 -4.47 14.48
N GLU A 280 -2.46 -5.39 15.34
CA GLU A 280 -2.61 -6.80 15.02
C GLU A 280 -4.09 -7.19 15.02
N ILE A 281 -4.52 -7.92 13.98
CA ILE A 281 -5.83 -8.59 13.91
C ILE A 281 -5.58 -10.09 13.79
N ARG A 282 -6.19 -10.90 14.65
CA ARG A 282 -6.14 -12.37 14.57
C ARG A 282 -7.53 -12.92 14.29
N VAL A 283 -7.61 -13.81 13.31
CA VAL A 283 -8.81 -14.56 12.97
C VAL A 283 -8.50 -16.03 13.19
N ARG A 284 -9.03 -16.61 14.28
CA ARG A 284 -8.81 -17.99 14.68
C ARG A 284 -10.08 -18.82 14.52
N ASP A 285 -9.95 -19.99 13.93
CA ASP A 285 -10.98 -21.02 13.89
C ASP A 285 -10.50 -22.29 14.59
N ASN A 286 -11.45 -23.07 15.10
CA ASN A 286 -11.19 -24.42 15.64
C ASN A 286 -11.49 -25.54 14.63
N GLY A 287 -11.42 -25.22 13.33
CA GLY A 287 -11.82 -26.08 12.21
C GLY A 287 -10.83 -27.20 11.88
N THR A 288 -10.82 -27.65 10.63
CA THR A 288 -10.01 -28.79 10.18
C THR A 288 -8.51 -28.54 10.21
N GLY A 289 -8.07 -27.28 10.30
CA GLY A 289 -6.66 -26.90 10.15
C GLY A 289 -6.14 -27.16 8.73
N ILE A 290 -4.87 -26.81 8.52
CA ILE A 290 -4.14 -26.96 7.25
C ILE A 290 -2.93 -27.87 7.50
N PRO A 291 -2.70 -28.91 6.67
CA PRO A 291 -1.49 -29.73 6.75
C PRO A 291 -0.23 -28.93 6.40
N ASP A 292 0.90 -29.23 7.05
CA ASP A 292 2.17 -28.51 6.84
C ASP A 292 2.65 -28.57 5.37
N GLU A 293 2.40 -29.70 4.68
CA GLU A 293 2.76 -29.94 3.27
C GLU A 293 2.23 -28.89 2.29
N VAL A 294 1.10 -28.25 2.62
CA VAL A 294 0.43 -27.28 1.76
C VAL A 294 0.46 -25.86 2.32
N LYS A 295 1.03 -25.67 3.51
CA LYS A 295 1.05 -24.38 4.23
C LYS A 295 1.71 -23.26 3.44
N GLU A 296 2.78 -23.53 2.71
CA GLU A 296 3.46 -22.54 1.86
C GLU A 296 2.69 -22.24 0.56
N LYS A 297 1.84 -23.18 0.12
CA LYS A 297 1.09 -23.05 -1.13
C LYS A 297 -0.22 -22.29 -0.97
N ILE A 298 -0.71 -22.08 0.25
CA ILE A 298 -2.04 -21.48 0.48
C ILE A 298 -2.17 -20.03 0.00
N PHE A 299 -1.04 -19.33 -0.17
CA PHE A 299 -1.00 -17.97 -0.70
C PHE A 299 -0.73 -17.93 -2.20
N GLN A 300 -0.47 -19.08 -2.85
CA GLN A 300 -0.32 -19.15 -4.29
C GLN A 300 -1.70 -18.93 -4.95
N PRO A 301 -1.77 -18.14 -6.03
CA PRO A 301 -3.00 -18.00 -6.80
C PRO A 301 -3.59 -19.35 -7.21
N PHE A 302 -4.92 -19.46 -7.18
CA PHE A 302 -5.71 -20.64 -7.56
C PHE A 302 -5.52 -21.90 -6.68
N PHE A 303 -4.67 -21.85 -5.67
CA PHE A 303 -4.53 -22.97 -4.74
C PHE A 303 -5.78 -23.10 -3.86
N THR A 304 -6.45 -24.24 -3.90
CA THR A 304 -7.60 -24.54 -3.04
C THR A 304 -7.67 -26.02 -2.68
N THR A 305 -7.97 -26.30 -1.42
CA THR A 305 -8.30 -27.66 -0.94
C THR A 305 -9.81 -27.92 -0.94
N LYS A 306 -10.63 -26.92 -1.26
CA LYS A 306 -12.09 -27.04 -1.35
C LYS A 306 -12.49 -27.76 -2.64
N PRO A 307 -13.61 -28.51 -2.66
CA PRO A 307 -14.15 -29.09 -3.88
C PRO A 307 -14.38 -28.05 -4.97
N ALA A 308 -14.32 -28.45 -6.25
CA ALA A 308 -14.46 -27.48 -7.33
C ALA A 308 -15.82 -26.77 -7.32
N GLY A 309 -15.79 -25.47 -7.66
CA GLY A 309 -16.93 -24.58 -7.58
C GLY A 309 -17.23 -24.03 -6.18
N GLN A 310 -16.50 -24.46 -5.13
CA GLN A 310 -16.65 -23.93 -3.76
C GLN A 310 -15.47 -23.05 -3.31
N GLY A 311 -14.34 -23.12 -4.00
CA GLY A 311 -13.17 -22.28 -3.75
C GLY A 311 -12.54 -21.83 -5.06
N THR A 312 -12.35 -20.52 -5.18
CA THR A 312 -11.66 -19.90 -6.33
C THR A 312 -10.14 -20.03 -6.22
N GLY A 313 -9.62 -20.30 -5.01
CA GLY A 313 -8.18 -20.33 -4.70
C GLY A 313 -7.50 -18.95 -4.75
N LEU A 314 -8.25 -17.87 -4.98
CA LEU A 314 -7.71 -16.52 -5.11
C LEU A 314 -7.89 -15.66 -3.87
N GLY A 315 -8.76 -16.07 -2.93
CA GLY A 315 -9.07 -15.26 -1.76
C GLY A 315 -7.84 -14.96 -0.91
N LEU A 316 -7.06 -15.99 -0.55
CA LEU A 316 -5.89 -15.83 0.32
C LEU A 316 -4.72 -15.12 -0.36
N SER A 317 -4.46 -15.38 -1.65
CA SER A 317 -3.44 -14.65 -2.42
C SER A 317 -3.80 -13.16 -2.52
N LEU A 318 -5.04 -12.85 -2.89
CA LEU A 318 -5.55 -11.47 -2.91
C LEU A 318 -5.47 -10.81 -1.52
N SER A 319 -5.78 -11.55 -0.46
CA SER A 319 -5.68 -11.01 0.90
C SER A 319 -4.25 -10.66 1.27
N HIS A 320 -3.29 -11.50 0.88
CA HIS A 320 -1.87 -11.25 1.07
C HIS A 320 -1.41 -10.01 0.29
N ASP A 321 -1.82 -9.88 -0.98
CA ASP A 321 -1.46 -8.74 -1.83
C ASP A 321 -2.04 -7.42 -1.30
N ILE A 322 -3.31 -7.42 -0.88
CA ILE A 322 -3.97 -6.24 -0.29
C ILE A 322 -3.25 -5.77 0.97
N ILE A 323 -2.91 -6.70 1.87
CA ILE A 323 -2.22 -6.37 3.12
C ILE A 323 -0.80 -5.87 2.85
N SER A 324 -0.07 -6.52 1.93
CA SER A 324 1.28 -6.13 1.54
C SER A 324 1.32 -4.76 0.86
N ALA A 325 0.35 -4.45 0.00
CA ALA A 325 0.21 -3.15 -0.66
C ALA A 325 -0.04 -2.00 0.34
N GLN A 326 -0.57 -2.33 1.53
CA GLN A 326 -0.76 -1.37 2.62
C GLN A 326 0.40 -1.37 3.63
N GLY A 327 1.53 -2.03 3.33
CA GLY A 327 2.71 -2.09 4.21
C GLY A 327 2.55 -3.03 5.41
N GLY A 328 1.56 -3.92 5.37
CA GLY A 328 1.30 -4.90 6.42
C GLY A 328 1.89 -6.28 6.12
N THR A 329 1.63 -7.24 7.01
CA THR A 329 1.97 -8.66 6.81
C THR A 329 0.78 -9.56 7.17
N LEU A 330 0.58 -10.63 6.40
CA LEU A 330 -0.43 -11.66 6.66
C LEU A 330 0.28 -13.00 6.92
N MET A 331 0.14 -13.53 8.14
CA MET A 331 0.76 -14.78 8.58
C MET A 331 -0.30 -15.83 8.91
N VAL A 332 0.11 -17.10 8.95
CA VAL A 332 -0.74 -18.22 9.33
C VAL A 332 -0.06 -19.12 10.37
N LYS A 333 -0.81 -19.44 11.42
CA LYS A 333 -0.50 -20.51 12.39
C LYS A 333 -1.61 -21.55 12.29
N THR A 334 -1.26 -22.79 12.02
CA THR A 334 -2.26 -23.82 11.74
C THR A 334 -1.71 -25.18 12.10
N GLN A 335 -2.60 -26.07 12.53
CA GLN A 335 -2.27 -27.46 12.78
C GLN A 335 -3.45 -28.33 12.34
N LYS A 336 -3.14 -29.36 11.54
CA LYS A 336 -4.15 -30.29 11.02
C LYS A 336 -4.96 -30.90 12.16
N GLY A 337 -6.28 -30.77 12.08
CA GLY A 337 -7.23 -31.27 13.07
C GLY A 337 -7.53 -30.31 14.22
N GLU A 338 -6.70 -29.28 14.47
CA GLU A 338 -6.88 -28.37 15.61
C GLU A 338 -7.51 -27.03 15.21
N GLY A 339 -7.15 -26.49 14.04
CA GLY A 339 -7.69 -25.23 13.53
C GLY A 339 -6.63 -24.36 12.85
N THR A 340 -7.02 -23.15 12.49
CA THR A 340 -6.15 -22.16 11.83
C THR A 340 -6.31 -20.80 12.49
N GLU A 341 -5.22 -20.05 12.57
CA GLU A 341 -5.16 -18.67 13.01
C GLU A 341 -4.42 -17.84 11.95
N PHE A 342 -5.13 -16.92 11.31
CA PHE A 342 -4.54 -15.91 10.44
C PHE A 342 -4.25 -14.65 11.26
N ILE A 343 -3.08 -14.06 11.05
CA ILE A 343 -2.59 -12.90 11.80
C ILE A 343 -2.24 -11.81 10.78
N ILE A 344 -2.96 -10.68 10.84
CA ILE A 344 -2.70 -9.48 10.06
C ILE A 344 -1.96 -8.49 10.96
N ASN A 345 -0.81 -7.98 10.52
CA ASN A 345 -0.17 -6.83 11.14
C ASN A 345 -0.19 -5.65 10.17
N LEU A 346 -0.62 -4.49 10.66
CA LEU A 346 -0.61 -3.22 9.93
C LEU A 346 0.25 -2.22 10.69
N GLN A 347 1.02 -1.39 9.99
CA GLN A 347 1.76 -0.30 10.65
C GLN A 347 0.80 0.81 11.06
N ILE A 348 1.06 1.42 12.22
CA ILE A 348 0.29 2.54 12.78
C ILE A 348 0.84 3.86 12.25
#